data_AF-A0A8H4R3K7-F1
#
_entry.id   AF-A0A8H4R3K7-F1
#
_cell.length_a   1.000
_cell.length_b   1.000
_cell.length_c   1.000
_cell.angle_alpha   90.00
_cell.angle_beta   90.00
_cell.angle_gamma   90.00
#
_symmetry.space_group_name_H-M   'P 1'
#
loop_
_entity.id
_entity.type
_entity.pdbx_description
1 polymer ?
#
loop_
_entity_poly.entity_id
_entity_poly.type
_entity_poly.pdbx_seq_one_letter_code
_entity_poly.pdbx_strand_id
1 'polypeptide(L)'
;MMHQNLAPYTQRKLNDKSDETKLSATKFNSLSSYDETTTLTGELAEKHKDIMGRFGAAEYVYDEDRNVIDIISPEEYFEETDQKIRCLLRQGEVDDSLVPTSSLLCQLARAEVSYLESYTSQLRNDPAFVQELIRSAAELRTELIPDKNGKTIAKLQDMLKNADYLSHEIRTLFHDSLLELGQWCLVVHYLDDLVRLEERVGYVKAQSERDDLKDNARSIVEQAMGRIASRISKSIRKLKEFERFWTRVNDPQEKWGECRADCIFNKETEAIFDTESLYGCLFRFSLSGDGDFQLPSIHQLTEYFKHASQQELDGLGLHLVEDLSKLQAVFDFYKVLGFRDQEKSFRKKKETKDLDENGSAAMKVLRAAAIERRVKNITALGTESVLDKIWKEIDGLTAKKEHKTLEKLIGYEKPIPRWFIAPRSSRPARPSSPPKAVVDIRTRPSRVDTTPTSPRVEAVPANIAPVLYGGVSKASDAADVPPVRTQEKVKTTGVAAPPTPAPPTEPANREEETPAQPIARVKKADYDLLEKLFNPGVKGLVRQRDFIDLMISFGFSWVEGHGSRCALHPPADKNISSQPFYMHKRHGPGHQNELGPRIENDYAKRLTKDYGWTLDSFVIA
;
A
#
# COMPACT_ATOMS: atom_id res chain seq x y z
N MET A 1 1.55 -30.42 34.81
CA MET A 1 2.53 -31.51 34.67
C MET A 1 2.09 -32.42 33.53
N MET A 2 2.74 -32.36 32.37
CA MET A 2 2.86 -33.44 31.38
C MET A 2 3.73 -32.93 30.22
N HIS A 3 5.00 -33.35 30.20
CA HIS A 3 5.82 -33.35 28.99
C HIS A 3 5.94 -34.80 28.54
N GLN A 4 5.90 -35.07 27.22
CA GLN A 4 6.75 -36.09 26.60
C GLN A 4 6.71 -36.01 25.05
N ASN A 5 7.91 -36.17 24.47
CA ASN A 5 8.20 -36.85 23.20
C ASN A 5 7.48 -36.39 21.92
N LEU A 6 8.16 -35.54 21.15
CA LEU A 6 8.10 -35.59 19.68
C LEU A 6 9.23 -36.49 19.15
N ALA A 7 8.96 -37.23 18.07
CA ALA A 7 9.91 -38.12 17.41
C ALA A 7 10.45 -37.49 16.10
N PRO A 8 11.66 -37.85 15.63
CA PRO A 8 12.27 -37.23 14.45
C PRO A 8 11.58 -37.67 13.14
N TYR A 9 11.42 -36.72 12.21
CA TYR A 9 10.75 -36.94 10.93
C TYR A 9 11.73 -37.45 9.85
N THR A 10 11.29 -38.41 9.03
CA THR A 10 12.15 -39.12 8.08
C THR A 10 12.31 -38.36 6.76
N GLN A 11 13.54 -38.25 6.25
CA GLN A 11 13.80 -37.68 4.91
C GLN A 11 13.14 -38.51 3.80
N ARG A 12 12.41 -37.86 2.90
CA ARG A 12 11.74 -38.49 1.76
C ARG A 12 12.48 -38.12 0.46
N LYS A 13 13.11 -39.11 -0.18
CA LYS A 13 13.75 -38.90 -1.49
C LYS A 13 12.71 -38.57 -2.56
N LEU A 14 12.92 -37.49 -3.30
CA LEU A 14 12.31 -37.27 -4.61
C LEU A 14 13.24 -37.82 -5.70
N ASN A 15 12.66 -38.37 -6.77
CA ASN A 15 13.42 -38.93 -7.89
C ASN A 15 13.72 -37.85 -8.93
N ASP A 16 14.95 -37.90 -9.45
CA ASP A 16 15.48 -37.06 -10.52
C ASP A 16 15.01 -37.58 -11.90
N LYS A 17 14.71 -36.66 -12.84
CA LYS A 17 14.58 -36.88 -14.30
C LYS A 17 14.16 -35.62 -15.09
N SER A 18 15.12 -34.89 -15.62
CA SER A 18 15.00 -34.20 -16.92
C SER A 18 16.38 -33.78 -17.44
N ASP A 19 16.75 -34.24 -18.64
CA ASP A 19 18.05 -33.99 -19.25
C ASP A 19 18.11 -32.70 -20.11
N GLU A 20 19.34 -32.27 -20.40
CA GLU A 20 19.77 -31.33 -21.44
C GLU A 20 19.26 -29.87 -21.41
N THR A 21 20.03 -29.01 -20.74
CA THR A 21 20.67 -27.88 -21.44
C THR A 21 22.08 -27.66 -20.88
N LYS A 22 23.12 -27.76 -21.70
CA LYS A 22 24.53 -27.62 -21.26
C LYS A 22 24.98 -26.15 -21.27
N LEU A 23 24.72 -25.45 -20.17
CA LEU A 23 25.65 -24.43 -19.66
C LEU A 23 26.41 -25.00 -18.45
N SER A 24 27.45 -24.29 -18.01
CA SER A 24 28.27 -24.65 -16.84
C SER A 24 27.41 -24.83 -15.59
N ALA A 25 27.38 -26.05 -15.04
CA ALA A 25 26.55 -26.39 -13.89
C ALA A 25 27.18 -25.89 -12.57
N THR A 26 27.04 -24.58 -12.28
CA THR A 26 27.40 -23.99 -10.98
C THR A 26 26.64 -24.69 -9.87
N LYS A 27 27.32 -25.55 -9.10
CA LYS A 27 26.74 -26.24 -7.95
C LYS A 27 27.05 -25.49 -6.66
N PHE A 28 26.04 -24.81 -6.14
CA PHE A 28 26.07 -24.22 -4.80
C PHE A 28 26.01 -25.34 -3.74
N ASN A 29 27.07 -25.49 -2.94
CA ASN A 29 27.04 -26.24 -1.69
C ASN A 29 26.79 -25.25 -0.54
N SER A 30 26.07 -25.67 0.50
CA SER A 30 25.67 -24.74 1.57
C SER A 30 26.84 -24.38 2.49
N LEU A 31 26.67 -23.25 3.20
CA LEU A 31 27.63 -22.62 4.13
C LEU A 31 28.13 -23.52 5.29
N SER A 32 27.64 -24.75 5.44
CA SER A 32 27.97 -25.66 6.53
C SER A 32 28.39 -27.07 6.09
N SER A 33 28.54 -27.34 4.79
CA SER A 33 28.80 -28.71 4.29
C SER A 33 30.01 -28.85 3.36
N TYR A 34 30.93 -27.89 3.36
CA TYR A 34 32.20 -28.01 2.63
C TYR A 34 33.24 -28.68 3.53
N ASP A 35 33.61 -29.93 3.20
CA ASP A 35 34.75 -30.61 3.82
C ASP A 35 36.03 -29.81 3.61
N GLU A 36 36.90 -29.75 4.63
CA GLU A 36 38.08 -28.89 4.74
C GLU A 36 39.24 -29.24 3.76
N THR A 37 38.97 -30.03 2.71
CA THR A 37 39.98 -30.70 1.89
C THR A 37 40.38 -29.97 0.61
N THR A 38 39.56 -29.04 0.10
CA THR A 38 39.92 -28.20 -1.06
C THR A 38 40.89 -27.10 -0.63
N THR A 39 42.18 -27.42 -0.64
CA THR A 39 43.26 -26.48 -0.29
C THR A 39 43.45 -25.42 -1.38
N LEU A 40 42.69 -24.33 -1.29
CA LEU A 40 42.94 -23.10 -2.05
C LEU A 40 44.37 -22.62 -1.74
N THR A 41 45.14 -22.31 -2.80
CA THR A 41 46.53 -21.83 -2.67
C THR A 41 46.72 -20.50 -3.38
N GLY A 42 47.70 -19.71 -2.92
CA GLY A 42 48.05 -18.41 -3.50
C GLY A 42 46.87 -17.44 -3.54
N GLU A 43 46.73 -16.76 -4.68
CA GLU A 43 45.80 -15.64 -4.89
C GLU A 43 44.33 -16.02 -4.64
N LEU A 44 43.92 -17.26 -4.94
CA LEU A 44 42.55 -17.74 -4.69
C LEU A 44 42.22 -17.78 -3.20
N ALA A 45 43.18 -18.08 -2.32
CA ALA A 45 42.95 -18.09 -0.88
C ALA A 45 42.77 -16.66 -0.31
N GLU A 46 43.45 -15.67 -0.87
CA GLU A 46 43.25 -14.25 -0.50
C GLU A 46 41.93 -13.71 -1.07
N LYS A 47 41.62 -14.02 -2.34
CA LYS A 47 40.35 -13.64 -3.00
C LYS A 47 39.14 -14.22 -2.27
N HIS A 48 39.19 -15.51 -1.90
CA HIS A 48 38.18 -16.15 -1.05
C HIS A 48 37.99 -15.42 0.28
N LYS A 49 39.09 -15.08 0.96
CA LYS A 49 39.06 -14.42 2.27
C LYS A 49 38.47 -13.00 2.21
N ASP A 50 38.72 -12.25 1.15
CA ASP A 50 38.10 -10.93 0.94
C ASP A 50 36.62 -11.05 0.61
N ILE A 51 36.24 -11.91 -0.34
CA ILE A 51 34.86 -12.14 -0.75
C ILE A 51 34.02 -12.66 0.43
N MET A 52 34.45 -13.72 1.12
CA MET A 52 33.78 -14.19 2.34
C MET A 52 33.75 -13.13 3.44
N GLY A 53 34.82 -12.35 3.60
CA GLY A 53 34.87 -11.27 4.59
C GLY A 53 33.88 -10.14 4.33
N ARG A 54 33.58 -9.87 3.05
CA ARG A 54 32.65 -8.82 2.59
C ARG A 54 31.20 -9.32 2.50
N PHE A 55 30.96 -10.46 1.87
CA PHE A 55 29.62 -10.95 1.51
C PHE A 55 29.12 -12.11 2.39
N GLY A 56 30.00 -12.80 3.13
CA GLY A 56 29.64 -13.98 3.93
C GLY A 56 29.40 -15.27 3.15
N ALA A 57 29.32 -15.18 1.83
CA ALA A 57 29.33 -16.29 0.90
C ALA A 57 30.30 -15.95 -0.26
N ALA A 58 30.70 -16.96 -1.02
CA ALA A 58 31.53 -16.84 -2.20
C ALA A 58 31.06 -17.87 -3.24
N GLU A 59 31.10 -17.51 -4.51
CA GLU A 59 30.77 -18.41 -5.61
C GLU A 59 32.05 -18.93 -6.26
N TYR A 60 32.08 -20.23 -6.59
CA TYR A 60 33.26 -20.92 -7.08
C TYR A 60 33.09 -21.25 -8.56
N VAL A 61 34.03 -20.79 -9.38
CA VAL A 61 34.11 -21.10 -10.81
C VAL A 61 34.98 -22.33 -10.99
N TYR A 62 34.46 -23.35 -11.69
CA TYR A 62 35.11 -24.64 -11.90
C TYR A 62 35.50 -24.86 -13.35
N ASP A 63 36.58 -25.60 -13.58
CA ASP A 63 36.89 -26.19 -14.89
C ASP A 63 36.14 -27.52 -15.13
N GLU A 64 36.40 -28.15 -16.28
CA GLU A 64 35.78 -29.44 -16.66
C GLU A 64 36.16 -30.60 -15.72
N ASP A 65 37.35 -30.55 -15.12
CA ASP A 65 37.87 -31.50 -14.14
C ASP A 65 37.39 -31.22 -12.69
N ARG A 66 36.67 -30.12 -12.48
CA ARG A 66 36.18 -29.58 -11.19
C ARG A 66 37.25 -29.03 -10.25
N ASN A 67 38.37 -28.56 -10.78
CA ASN A 67 39.27 -27.69 -10.02
C ASN A 67 38.65 -26.29 -9.90
N VAL A 68 38.87 -25.61 -8.77
CA VAL A 68 38.50 -24.20 -8.61
C VAL A 68 39.48 -23.35 -9.42
N ILE A 69 38.99 -22.69 -10.46
CA ILE A 69 39.80 -21.80 -11.33
C ILE A 69 39.63 -20.32 -10.99
N ASP A 70 38.48 -19.91 -10.44
CA ASP A 70 38.29 -18.58 -9.87
C ASP A 70 37.22 -18.58 -8.77
N ILE A 71 37.15 -17.50 -8.00
CA ILE A 71 36.15 -17.27 -6.96
C ILE A 71 35.54 -15.88 -7.16
N ILE A 72 34.22 -15.80 -7.32
CA ILE A 72 33.49 -14.55 -7.62
C ILE A 72 32.55 -14.15 -6.48
N SER A 73 32.15 -12.88 -6.49
CA SER A 73 31.22 -12.33 -5.50
C SER A 73 29.80 -12.82 -5.78
N PRO A 74 29.05 -13.29 -4.77
CA PRO A 74 27.72 -13.90 -4.93
C PRO A 74 26.61 -12.86 -5.19
N GLU A 75 26.92 -11.75 -5.87
CA GLU A 75 25.97 -10.67 -6.13
C GLU A 75 24.84 -11.12 -7.07
N GLU A 76 25.16 -11.96 -8.08
CA GLU A 76 24.15 -12.56 -8.98
C GLU A 76 23.25 -13.56 -8.22
N TYR A 77 23.84 -14.48 -7.44
CA TYR A 77 23.09 -15.40 -6.57
C TYR A 77 22.17 -14.68 -5.55
N PHE A 78 22.61 -13.54 -5.00
CA PHE A 78 21.78 -12.72 -4.13
C PHE A 78 20.64 -12.04 -4.88
N GLU A 79 20.83 -11.56 -6.11
CA GLU A 79 19.74 -11.01 -6.92
C GLU A 79 18.73 -12.10 -7.32
N GLU A 80 19.18 -13.30 -7.70
CA GLU A 80 18.31 -14.46 -7.95
C GLU A 80 17.52 -14.87 -6.70
N THR A 81 18.19 -14.92 -5.54
CA THR A 81 17.56 -15.27 -4.26
C THR A 81 16.52 -14.23 -3.85
N ASP A 82 16.86 -12.94 -3.90
CA ASP A 82 15.92 -11.86 -3.61
C ASP A 82 14.74 -11.86 -4.58
N GLN A 83 14.97 -12.18 -5.86
CA GLN A 83 13.90 -12.29 -6.86
C GLN A 83 13.02 -13.53 -6.62
N LYS A 84 13.57 -14.67 -6.20
CA LYS A 84 12.80 -15.85 -5.77
C LYS A 84 11.92 -15.51 -4.57
N ILE A 85 12.45 -14.82 -3.55
CA ILE A 85 11.70 -14.37 -2.37
C ILE A 85 10.57 -13.41 -2.78
N ARG A 86 10.82 -12.44 -3.67
CA ARG A 86 9.76 -11.54 -4.21
C ARG A 86 8.65 -12.32 -4.94
N CYS A 87 8.98 -13.40 -5.65
CA CYS A 87 7.99 -14.24 -6.33
C CYS A 87 7.15 -15.04 -5.33
N LEU A 88 7.78 -15.68 -4.33
CA LEU A 88 7.09 -16.43 -3.27
C LEU A 88 6.17 -15.52 -2.45
N LEU A 89 6.64 -14.34 -2.03
CA LEU A 89 5.81 -13.38 -1.27
C LEU A 89 4.58 -12.89 -2.04
N ARG A 90 4.65 -12.82 -3.38
CA ARG A 90 3.49 -12.52 -4.25
C ARG A 90 2.50 -13.66 -4.38
N GLN A 91 2.90 -14.87 -3.98
CA GLN A 91 2.09 -16.09 -4.00
C GLN A 91 1.56 -16.46 -2.59
N GLY A 92 1.86 -15.65 -1.56
CA GLY A 92 1.57 -16.00 -0.16
C GLY A 92 2.43 -17.16 0.34
N GLU A 93 3.68 -17.25 -0.14
CA GLU A 93 4.64 -18.29 0.19
C GLU A 93 5.89 -17.70 0.82
N VAL A 94 6.47 -18.42 1.80
CA VAL A 94 7.81 -18.16 2.32
C VAL A 94 8.54 -19.49 2.37
N ASP A 95 9.79 -19.46 1.94
CA ASP A 95 10.74 -20.58 1.99
C ASP A 95 11.81 -20.21 3.02
N ASP A 96 11.65 -20.74 4.24
CA ASP A 96 12.51 -20.44 5.39
C ASP A 96 13.99 -20.82 5.18
N SER A 97 14.33 -21.52 4.08
CA SER A 97 15.71 -21.81 3.69
C SER A 97 16.39 -20.67 2.92
N LEU A 98 15.63 -19.68 2.43
CA LEU A 98 16.15 -18.54 1.68
C LEU A 98 16.51 -17.38 2.61
N VAL A 99 17.75 -16.91 2.51
CA VAL A 99 18.23 -15.74 3.25
C VAL A 99 18.15 -14.50 2.35
N PRO A 100 17.25 -13.52 2.60
CA PRO A 100 17.19 -12.30 1.82
C PRO A 100 18.37 -11.38 2.11
N THR A 101 18.71 -10.52 1.16
CA THR A 101 19.62 -9.41 1.44
C THR A 101 18.98 -8.39 2.39
N SER A 102 19.83 -7.65 3.12
CA SER A 102 19.42 -6.46 3.86
C SER A 102 18.75 -5.41 2.96
N SER A 103 19.18 -5.34 1.70
CA SER A 103 18.61 -4.46 0.68
C SER A 103 17.16 -4.82 0.31
N LEU A 104 16.85 -6.11 0.10
CA LEU A 104 15.46 -6.55 -0.11
C LEU A 104 14.60 -6.31 1.11
N LEU A 105 15.08 -6.66 2.32
CA LEU A 105 14.34 -6.40 3.56
C LEU A 105 13.97 -4.91 3.69
N CYS A 106 14.92 -4.02 3.44
CA CYS A 106 14.69 -2.58 3.45
C CYS A 106 13.72 -2.12 2.34
N GLN A 107 13.81 -2.70 1.14
CA GLN A 107 12.88 -2.42 0.03
C GLN A 107 11.44 -2.83 0.36
N LEU A 108 11.23 -4.01 0.94
CA LEU A 108 9.91 -4.51 1.35
C LEU A 108 9.31 -3.62 2.45
N ALA A 109 10.08 -3.29 3.49
CA ALA A 109 9.62 -2.37 4.54
C ALA A 109 9.28 -0.97 4.00
N ARG A 110 10.03 -0.46 3.02
CA ARG A 110 9.72 0.81 2.32
C ARG A 110 8.44 0.75 1.48
N ALA A 111 8.10 -0.42 0.93
CA ALA A 111 6.84 -0.61 0.22
C ALA A 111 5.65 -0.52 1.19
N GLU A 112 5.74 -1.14 2.37
CA GLU A 112 4.69 -1.03 3.40
C GLU A 112 4.58 0.40 3.97
N VAL A 113 5.70 1.11 4.20
CA VAL A 113 5.66 2.56 4.53
C VAL A 113 4.93 3.37 3.43
N SER A 114 5.13 3.04 2.16
CA SER A 114 4.48 3.73 1.03
C SER A 114 2.98 3.41 0.93
N TYR A 115 2.57 2.18 1.28
CA TYR A 115 1.17 1.79 1.43
C TYR A 115 0.50 2.52 2.61
N LEU A 116 1.17 2.57 3.77
CA LEU A 116 0.67 3.25 4.98
C LEU A 116 0.65 4.79 4.84
N GLU A 117 1.58 5.38 4.08
CA GLU A 117 1.47 6.79 3.66
C GLU A 117 0.21 7.00 2.82
N SER A 118 -0.05 6.11 1.86
CA SER A 118 -1.21 6.20 0.97
C SER A 118 -2.53 6.05 1.75
N TYR A 119 -2.59 5.12 2.70
CA TYR A 119 -3.71 4.91 3.62
C TYR A 119 -3.93 6.14 4.52
N THR A 120 -2.87 6.67 5.14
CA THR A 120 -2.93 7.90 5.95
C THR A 120 -3.36 9.11 5.13
N SER A 121 -2.95 9.18 3.85
CA SER A 121 -3.40 10.21 2.91
C SER A 121 -4.88 10.06 2.56
N GLN A 122 -5.43 8.86 2.51
CA GLN A 122 -6.88 8.65 2.37
C GLN A 122 -7.62 9.07 3.64
N LEU A 123 -7.14 8.70 4.83
CA LEU A 123 -7.70 9.18 6.12
C LEU A 123 -7.72 10.72 6.26
N ARG A 124 -6.78 11.42 5.59
CA ARG A 124 -6.74 12.89 5.56
C ARG A 124 -7.67 13.54 4.54
N ASN A 125 -7.93 12.91 3.39
CA ASN A 125 -8.54 13.57 2.23
C ASN A 125 -9.85 12.93 1.72
N ASP A 126 -10.17 11.69 2.11
CA ASP A 126 -11.37 10.98 1.66
C ASP A 126 -12.37 10.75 2.81
N PRO A 127 -13.45 11.57 2.90
CA PRO A 127 -14.46 11.45 3.95
C PRO A 127 -15.37 10.22 3.79
N ALA A 128 -15.48 9.65 2.58
CA ALA A 128 -16.27 8.44 2.36
C ALA A 128 -15.50 7.20 2.85
N PHE A 129 -14.19 7.14 2.59
CA PHE A 129 -13.30 6.12 3.13
C PHE A 129 -13.28 6.12 4.66
N VAL A 130 -13.11 7.29 5.29
CA VAL A 130 -13.18 7.41 6.77
C VAL A 130 -14.57 7.04 7.30
N GLN A 131 -15.66 7.37 6.58
CA GLN A 131 -17.00 6.95 6.97
C GLN A 131 -17.16 5.42 6.96
N GLU A 132 -16.66 4.74 5.93
CA GLU A 132 -16.80 3.28 5.81
C GLU A 132 -15.98 2.56 6.89
N LEU A 133 -14.72 2.94 7.11
CA LEU A 133 -13.89 2.35 8.16
C LEU A 133 -14.53 2.48 9.56
N ILE A 134 -15.17 3.62 9.86
CA ILE A 134 -15.87 3.84 11.14
C ILE A 134 -17.20 3.06 11.21
N ARG A 135 -17.84 2.77 10.06
CA ARG A 135 -19.01 1.88 9.98
C ARG A 135 -18.61 0.43 10.24
N SER A 136 -17.60 -0.08 9.54
CA SER A 136 -17.10 -1.45 9.74
C SER A 136 -16.62 -1.63 11.18
N ALA A 137 -15.78 -0.72 11.71
CA ALA A 137 -15.32 -0.77 13.11
C ALA A 137 -16.48 -0.76 14.13
N ALA A 138 -17.63 -0.14 13.80
CA ALA A 138 -18.81 -0.13 14.65
C ALA A 138 -19.62 -1.44 14.63
N GLU A 139 -19.53 -2.23 13.56
CA GLU A 139 -20.19 -3.54 13.45
C GLU A 139 -19.45 -4.61 14.28
N LEU A 140 -18.13 -4.47 14.43
CA LEU A 140 -17.23 -5.38 15.15
C LEU A 140 -17.22 -5.17 16.68
N ARG A 141 -18.15 -4.39 17.23
CA ARG A 141 -18.13 -3.91 18.63
C ARG A 141 -18.69 -4.88 19.65
N THR A 142 -17.99 -5.00 20.79
CA THR A 142 -18.44 -5.79 21.94
C THR A 142 -19.68 -5.20 22.63
N GLU A 143 -19.95 -3.89 22.48
CA GLU A 143 -21.20 -3.26 22.90
C GLU A 143 -22.45 -3.83 22.19
N LEU A 144 -22.28 -4.39 20.99
CA LEU A 144 -23.34 -5.06 20.23
C LEU A 144 -23.51 -6.54 20.60
N ILE A 145 -22.69 -7.09 21.52
CA ILE A 145 -22.84 -8.47 22.01
C ILE A 145 -23.85 -8.47 23.16
N PRO A 146 -24.83 -9.41 23.19
CA PRO A 146 -25.74 -9.56 24.31
C PRO A 146 -25.02 -9.86 25.63
N ASP A 147 -25.56 -9.39 26.75
CA ASP A 147 -25.17 -9.92 28.07
C ASP A 147 -25.85 -11.27 28.34
N LYS A 148 -25.51 -11.87 29.48
CA LYS A 148 -26.06 -13.13 30.00
C LYS A 148 -27.60 -13.19 30.13
N ASN A 149 -28.31 -12.07 29.99
CA ASN A 149 -29.77 -12.00 29.99
C ASN A 149 -30.35 -11.79 28.56
N GLY A 150 -29.50 -11.86 27.53
CA GLY A 150 -29.88 -11.59 26.13
C GLY A 150 -29.99 -10.10 25.78
N LYS A 151 -29.60 -9.17 26.67
CA LYS A 151 -29.76 -7.73 26.46
C LYS A 151 -28.51 -7.11 25.82
N THR A 152 -28.69 -6.41 24.70
CA THR A 152 -27.68 -5.49 24.15
C THR A 152 -27.82 -4.10 24.78
N ILE A 153 -26.70 -3.40 25.01
CA ILE A 153 -26.73 -2.01 25.51
C ILE A 153 -27.16 -1.06 24.40
N ALA A 154 -26.60 -1.25 23.21
CA ALA A 154 -26.76 -0.37 22.08
C ALA A 154 -27.17 -1.15 20.82
N LYS A 155 -27.76 -0.44 19.87
CA LYS A 155 -27.89 -0.88 18.48
C LYS A 155 -26.86 -0.13 17.65
N LEU A 156 -26.37 -0.74 16.58
CA LEU A 156 -25.43 -0.12 15.63
C LEU A 156 -25.92 1.28 15.18
N GLN A 157 -27.20 1.38 14.87
CA GLN A 157 -27.84 2.63 14.44
C GLN A 157 -27.90 3.72 15.52
N ASP A 158 -27.71 3.40 16.78
CA ASP A 158 -27.69 4.38 17.88
C ASP A 158 -26.24 4.78 18.23
N MET A 159 -25.29 3.84 18.10
CA MET A 159 -23.84 4.12 18.13
C MET A 159 -23.44 5.06 16.98
N LEU A 160 -23.90 4.80 15.75
CA LEU A 160 -23.65 5.65 14.57
C LEU A 160 -24.38 7.01 14.58
N LYS A 161 -25.19 7.30 15.61
CA LYS A 161 -25.76 8.62 15.92
C LYS A 161 -25.10 9.29 17.13
N ASN A 162 -24.27 8.58 17.88
CA ASN A 162 -23.64 9.09 19.10
C ASN A 162 -22.32 9.80 18.75
N ALA A 163 -22.27 11.10 19.00
CA ALA A 163 -21.11 11.94 18.66
C ALA A 163 -19.86 11.53 19.46
N ASP A 164 -20.01 11.14 20.72
CA ASP A 164 -18.91 10.74 21.60
C ASP A 164 -18.29 9.42 21.12
N TYR A 165 -19.13 8.42 20.78
CA TYR A 165 -18.73 7.16 20.16
C TYR A 165 -17.94 7.39 18.87
N LEU A 166 -18.51 8.13 17.91
CA LEU A 166 -17.85 8.40 16.63
C LEU A 166 -16.53 9.15 16.83
N SER A 167 -16.49 10.08 17.78
CA SER A 167 -15.27 10.79 18.14
C SER A 167 -14.23 9.90 18.85
N HIS A 168 -14.62 8.82 19.52
CA HIS A 168 -13.69 7.82 20.04
C HIS A 168 -13.07 7.03 18.88
N GLU A 169 -13.90 6.44 18.02
CA GLU A 169 -13.41 5.61 16.91
C GLU A 169 -12.52 6.38 15.94
N ILE A 170 -12.85 7.64 15.60
CA ILE A 170 -12.00 8.49 14.76
C ILE A 170 -10.62 8.70 15.38
N ARG A 171 -10.55 8.91 16.71
CA ARG A 171 -9.26 9.08 17.42
C ARG A 171 -8.47 7.78 17.42
N THR A 172 -9.11 6.64 17.64
CA THR A 172 -8.46 5.32 17.64
C THR A 172 -7.96 4.95 16.24
N LEU A 173 -8.79 5.11 15.20
CA LEU A 173 -8.42 4.88 13.80
C LEU A 173 -7.21 5.75 13.39
N PHE A 174 -7.29 7.07 13.60
CA PHE A 174 -6.20 7.97 13.24
C PHE A 174 -4.93 7.68 14.06
N HIS A 175 -5.05 7.37 15.36
CA HIS A 175 -3.93 7.00 16.20
C HIS A 175 -3.22 5.74 15.72
N ASP A 176 -3.96 4.65 15.50
CA ASP A 176 -3.36 3.35 15.23
C ASP A 176 -2.79 3.25 13.81
N SER A 177 -3.41 3.87 12.81
CA SER A 177 -2.82 3.96 11.46
C SER A 177 -1.54 4.81 11.43
N LEU A 178 -1.50 5.91 12.18
CA LEU A 178 -0.29 6.71 12.34
C LEU A 178 0.79 5.96 13.13
N LEU A 179 0.43 5.27 14.20
CA LEU A 179 1.41 4.52 14.99
C LEU A 179 1.94 3.29 14.23
N GLU A 180 1.13 2.65 13.40
CA GLU A 180 1.58 1.61 12.44
C GLU A 180 2.55 2.20 11.40
N LEU A 181 2.26 3.37 10.81
CA LEU A 181 3.19 4.08 9.91
C LEU A 181 4.53 4.41 10.61
N GLY A 182 4.49 4.86 11.87
CA GLY A 182 5.68 5.14 12.67
C GLY A 182 6.49 3.88 13.02
N GLN A 183 5.81 2.77 13.34
CA GLN A 183 6.44 1.46 13.53
C GLN A 183 7.20 1.02 12.26
N TRP A 184 6.58 1.10 11.08
CA TRP A 184 7.24 0.72 9.84
C TRP A 184 8.37 1.69 9.40
N CYS A 185 8.28 2.98 9.74
CA CYS A 185 9.41 3.90 9.58
C CYS A 185 10.62 3.49 10.42
N LEU A 186 10.39 3.03 11.66
CA LEU A 186 11.45 2.53 12.54
C LEU A 186 12.03 1.18 12.07
N VAL A 187 11.20 0.30 11.48
CA VAL A 187 11.67 -0.92 10.78
C VAL A 187 12.58 -0.56 9.61
N VAL A 188 12.18 0.38 8.75
CA VAL A 188 13.02 0.88 7.65
C VAL A 188 14.34 1.47 8.18
N HIS A 189 14.32 2.22 9.27
CA HIS A 189 15.52 2.82 9.87
C HIS A 189 16.54 1.75 10.31
N TYR A 190 16.11 0.72 11.06
CA TYR A 190 17.00 -0.37 11.46
C TYR A 190 17.55 -1.17 10.27
N LEU A 191 16.78 -1.29 9.18
CA LEU A 191 17.22 -2.00 7.97
C LEU A 191 18.13 -1.15 7.07
N ASP A 192 17.95 0.18 7.03
CA ASP A 192 18.90 1.11 6.40
C ASP A 192 20.26 1.11 7.12
N ASP A 193 20.25 1.13 8.45
CA ASP A 193 21.49 1.03 9.23
C ASP A 193 22.16 -0.35 9.09
N LEU A 194 21.38 -1.42 8.88
CA LEU A 194 21.92 -2.74 8.53
C LEU A 194 22.63 -2.73 7.17
N VAL A 195 21.99 -2.18 6.12
CA VAL A 195 22.62 -2.07 4.79
C VAL A 195 23.94 -1.30 4.89
N ARG A 196 23.95 -0.15 5.57
CA ARG A 196 25.16 0.67 5.79
C ARG A 196 26.24 -0.07 6.59
N LEU A 197 25.85 -0.90 7.56
CA LEU A 197 26.76 -1.70 8.36
C LEU A 197 27.45 -2.77 7.50
N GLU A 198 26.69 -3.49 6.69
CA GLU A 198 27.22 -4.51 5.78
C GLU A 198 28.11 -3.89 4.70
N GLU A 199 27.71 -2.76 4.08
CA GLU A 199 28.54 -1.96 3.16
C GLU A 199 29.88 -1.51 3.78
N ARG A 200 29.86 -1.10 5.05
CA ARG A 200 31.02 -0.51 5.76
C ARG A 200 31.99 -1.54 6.33
N VAL A 201 31.48 -2.68 6.80
CA VAL A 201 32.23 -3.61 7.67
C VAL A 201 32.38 -5.00 7.05
N GLY A 202 31.47 -5.39 6.14
CA GLY A 202 31.38 -6.74 5.60
C GLY A 202 30.54 -7.68 6.48
N TYR A 203 29.73 -8.52 5.82
CA TYR A 203 28.66 -9.33 6.41
C TYR A 203 29.09 -10.16 7.63
N VAL A 204 30.24 -10.83 7.57
CA VAL A 204 30.73 -11.72 8.65
C VAL A 204 31.20 -10.92 9.87
N LYS A 205 31.91 -9.82 9.64
CA LYS A 205 32.43 -8.96 10.72
C LYS A 205 31.30 -8.16 11.39
N ALA A 206 30.20 -7.91 10.66
CA ALA A 206 29.00 -7.24 11.14
C ALA A 206 28.06 -8.13 11.98
N GLN A 207 28.24 -9.46 11.98
CA GLN A 207 27.27 -10.47 12.45
C GLN A 207 26.49 -10.08 13.72
N SER A 208 27.16 -9.78 14.84
CA SER A 208 26.46 -9.48 16.11
C SER A 208 25.65 -8.18 16.07
N GLU A 209 26.14 -7.13 15.39
CA GLU A 209 25.44 -5.85 15.27
C GLU A 209 24.30 -5.96 14.24
N ARG A 210 24.46 -6.80 13.19
CA ARG A 210 23.37 -7.19 12.29
C ARG A 210 22.25 -7.92 13.02
N ASP A 211 22.59 -8.94 13.79
CA ASP A 211 21.59 -9.78 14.45
C ASP A 211 20.83 -8.94 15.50
N ASP A 212 21.54 -8.08 16.25
CA ASP A 212 20.92 -7.06 17.11
C ASP A 212 20.00 -6.13 16.29
N LEU A 213 20.40 -5.64 15.11
CA LEU A 213 19.58 -4.78 14.23
C LEU A 213 18.31 -5.49 13.76
N LYS A 214 18.43 -6.72 13.24
CA LYS A 214 17.30 -7.57 12.83
C LYS A 214 16.36 -7.87 14.00
N ASP A 215 16.88 -8.13 15.20
CA ASP A 215 16.07 -8.34 16.42
C ASP A 215 15.20 -7.11 16.75
N ASN A 216 15.71 -5.87 16.59
CA ASN A 216 14.87 -4.69 16.82
C ASN A 216 13.78 -4.54 15.76
N ALA A 217 14.12 -4.73 14.48
CA ALA A 217 13.15 -4.68 13.38
C ALA A 217 12.05 -5.72 13.62
N ARG A 218 12.42 -6.96 13.95
CA ARG A 218 11.50 -8.05 14.28
C ARG A 218 10.58 -7.68 15.46
N SER A 219 11.12 -7.15 16.55
CA SER A 219 10.31 -6.78 17.72
C SER A 219 9.32 -5.63 17.46
N ILE A 220 9.58 -4.76 16.48
CA ILE A 220 8.59 -3.76 16.03
C ILE A 220 7.52 -4.42 15.14
N VAL A 221 7.89 -5.36 14.27
CA VAL A 221 6.94 -6.14 13.45
C VAL A 221 6.01 -7.00 14.31
N GLU A 222 6.50 -7.62 15.40
CA GLU A 222 5.68 -8.32 16.40
C GLU A 222 4.57 -7.43 16.97
N GLN A 223 4.89 -6.17 17.29
CA GLN A 223 3.92 -5.20 17.80
C GLN A 223 2.91 -4.74 16.74
N ALA A 224 3.29 -4.75 15.45
CA ALA A 224 2.35 -4.52 14.35
C ALA A 224 1.40 -5.72 14.17
N MET A 225 1.93 -6.95 14.17
CA MET A 225 1.13 -8.18 14.15
C MET A 225 0.12 -8.22 15.31
N GLY A 226 0.54 -7.90 16.54
CA GLY A 226 -0.34 -7.87 17.71
C GLY A 226 -1.53 -6.90 17.59
N ARG A 227 -1.37 -5.79 16.87
CA ARG A 227 -2.48 -4.85 16.56
C ARG A 227 -3.48 -5.47 15.60
N ILE A 228 -3.00 -6.04 14.49
CA ILE A 228 -3.84 -6.68 13.47
C ILE A 228 -4.56 -7.89 14.08
N ALA A 229 -3.84 -8.70 14.89
CA ALA A 229 -4.39 -9.82 15.65
C ALA A 229 -5.51 -9.40 16.62
N SER A 230 -5.38 -8.26 17.30
CA SER A 230 -6.45 -7.71 18.15
C SER A 230 -7.70 -7.32 17.34
N ARG A 231 -7.54 -6.75 16.13
CA ARG A 231 -8.68 -6.50 15.22
C ARG A 231 -9.34 -7.81 14.80
N ILE A 232 -8.57 -8.76 14.27
CA ILE A 232 -9.01 -10.10 13.86
C ILE A 232 -9.78 -10.80 15.00
N SER A 233 -9.23 -10.83 16.20
CA SER A 233 -9.85 -11.45 17.38
C SER A 233 -11.23 -10.83 17.69
N LYS A 234 -11.37 -9.50 17.60
CA LYS A 234 -12.66 -8.81 17.75
C LYS A 234 -13.62 -9.12 16.61
N SER A 235 -13.15 -9.15 15.37
CA SER A 235 -13.94 -9.49 14.19
C SER A 235 -14.51 -10.90 14.25
N ILE A 236 -13.71 -11.88 14.67
CA ILE A 236 -14.14 -13.28 14.80
C ILE A 236 -15.30 -13.42 15.80
N ARG A 237 -15.26 -12.68 16.92
CA ARG A 237 -16.35 -12.65 17.93
C ARG A 237 -17.70 -12.16 17.36
N LYS A 238 -17.70 -11.57 16.15
CA LYS A 238 -18.88 -11.10 15.42
C LYS A 238 -19.26 -11.88 14.16
N LEU A 239 -18.57 -12.98 13.84
CA LEU A 239 -19.10 -13.96 12.89
C LEU A 239 -20.38 -14.58 13.45
N LYS A 240 -21.39 -14.80 12.59
CA LYS A 240 -22.76 -15.20 13.00
C LYS A 240 -22.78 -16.56 13.70
N GLU A 241 -21.87 -17.42 13.27
CA GLU A 241 -21.68 -18.79 13.69
C GLU A 241 -21.10 -18.83 15.12
N PHE A 242 -20.29 -17.81 15.48
CA PHE A 242 -19.68 -17.62 16.79
C PHE A 242 -20.45 -16.70 17.75
N GLU A 243 -21.23 -15.71 17.26
CA GLU A 243 -21.82 -14.64 18.10
C GLU A 243 -22.56 -15.17 19.34
N ARG A 244 -23.27 -16.29 19.19
CA ARG A 244 -24.01 -17.00 20.26
C ARG A 244 -23.14 -17.57 21.39
N PHE A 245 -21.83 -17.70 21.20
CA PHE A 245 -20.89 -18.18 22.23
C PHE A 245 -20.27 -17.04 23.03
N TRP A 246 -20.52 -15.77 22.68
CA TRP A 246 -19.96 -14.62 23.37
C TRP A 246 -21.01 -13.94 24.25
N THR A 247 -20.63 -13.62 25.49
CA THR A 247 -21.47 -12.84 26.40
C THR A 247 -20.73 -11.61 26.90
N ARG A 248 -21.40 -10.47 26.90
CA ARG A 248 -20.84 -9.20 27.41
C ARG A 248 -20.76 -9.25 28.94
N VAL A 249 -19.54 -9.08 29.45
CA VAL A 249 -19.18 -9.32 30.86
C VAL A 249 -19.44 -8.11 31.75
N ASN A 250 -19.09 -6.94 31.23
CA ASN A 250 -19.17 -5.66 31.91
C ASN A 250 -20.30 -4.80 31.32
N ASP A 251 -20.97 -4.06 32.18
CA ASP A 251 -21.75 -2.88 31.80
C ASP A 251 -20.86 -1.66 32.10
N PRO A 252 -20.35 -0.94 31.08
CA PRO A 252 -19.32 0.08 31.28
C PRO A 252 -19.91 1.32 31.95
N GLN A 253 -19.18 1.88 32.91
CA GLN A 253 -19.52 3.19 33.48
C GLN A 253 -19.22 4.28 32.45
N GLU A 254 -20.26 4.66 31.71
CA GLU A 254 -20.38 5.84 30.84
C GLU A 254 -19.46 5.90 29.59
N LYS A 255 -18.56 4.93 29.36
CA LYS A 255 -17.56 4.99 28.28
C LYS A 255 -17.64 3.84 27.27
N TRP A 256 -17.80 4.21 26.00
CA TRP A 256 -17.57 3.35 24.84
C TRP A 256 -16.12 2.85 24.81
N GLY A 257 -15.92 1.59 24.42
CA GLY A 257 -14.60 0.96 24.25
C GLY A 257 -14.11 0.09 25.41
N GLU A 258 -14.82 0.06 26.55
CA GLU A 258 -14.39 -0.67 27.76
C GLU A 258 -15.14 -2.02 27.96
N CYS A 259 -16.02 -2.39 27.02
CA CYS A 259 -16.77 -3.65 27.04
C CYS A 259 -15.91 -4.87 26.72
N ARG A 260 -15.91 -5.85 27.64
CA ARG A 260 -15.32 -7.19 27.44
C ARG A 260 -16.38 -8.23 27.09
N ALA A 261 -15.98 -9.26 26.36
CA ALA A 261 -16.78 -10.43 26.05
C ALA A 261 -16.05 -11.70 26.53
N ASP A 262 -16.75 -12.55 27.29
CA ASP A 262 -16.29 -13.88 27.69
C ASP A 262 -16.93 -14.94 26.79
N CYS A 263 -16.25 -16.07 26.62
CA CYS A 263 -16.79 -17.23 25.93
C CYS A 263 -17.65 -18.10 26.88
N ILE A 264 -18.86 -18.44 26.44
CA ILE A 264 -19.77 -19.37 27.11
C ILE A 264 -19.32 -20.81 26.83
N PHE A 265 -18.33 -21.28 27.59
CA PHE A 265 -17.82 -22.65 27.45
C PHE A 265 -18.90 -23.70 27.72
N ASN A 266 -19.09 -24.56 26.73
CA ASN A 266 -20.02 -25.69 26.69
C ASN A 266 -19.55 -26.74 25.65
N LYS A 267 -20.23 -27.89 25.57
CA LYS A 267 -19.87 -29.01 24.68
C LYS A 267 -19.73 -28.67 23.19
N GLU A 268 -20.45 -27.67 22.70
CA GLU A 268 -20.34 -27.23 21.31
C GLU A 268 -19.07 -26.39 21.10
N THR A 269 -18.74 -25.49 22.03
CA THR A 269 -17.47 -24.74 21.99
C THR A 269 -16.26 -25.64 22.24
N GLU A 270 -16.38 -26.68 23.07
CA GLU A 270 -15.35 -27.71 23.26
C GLU A 270 -15.08 -28.43 21.92
N ALA A 271 -16.13 -28.94 21.26
CA ALA A 271 -16.00 -29.59 19.96
C ALA A 271 -15.43 -28.66 18.87
N ILE A 272 -15.78 -27.37 18.87
CA ILE A 272 -15.19 -26.38 17.94
C ILE A 272 -13.70 -26.15 18.25
N PHE A 273 -13.36 -25.97 19.53
CA PHE A 273 -11.99 -25.75 20.01
C PHE A 273 -11.05 -26.87 19.60
N ASP A 274 -11.53 -28.12 19.64
CA ASP A 274 -10.75 -29.31 19.26
C ASP A 274 -10.67 -29.54 17.74
N THR A 275 -11.38 -28.78 16.89
CA THR A 275 -11.32 -29.02 15.43
C THR A 275 -10.04 -28.51 14.77
N GLU A 276 -9.39 -29.38 14.01
CA GLU A 276 -8.26 -29.07 13.12
C GLU A 276 -8.72 -28.40 11.81
N SER A 277 -9.47 -27.30 11.93
CA SER A 277 -10.02 -26.52 10.81
C SER A 277 -9.67 -25.03 10.94
N LEU A 278 -9.81 -24.25 9.87
CA LEU A 278 -9.73 -22.79 9.94
C LEU A 278 -10.74 -22.23 10.94
N TYR A 279 -11.97 -22.75 10.95
CA TYR A 279 -13.01 -22.34 11.89
C TYR A 279 -12.61 -22.60 13.35
N GLY A 280 -12.10 -23.79 13.67
CA GLY A 280 -11.54 -24.09 14.99
C GLY A 280 -10.35 -23.21 15.36
N CYS A 281 -9.48 -22.90 14.39
CA CYS A 281 -8.35 -22.01 14.61
C CYS A 281 -8.79 -20.56 14.90
N LEU A 282 -9.73 -20.01 14.12
CA LEU A 282 -10.33 -18.70 14.37
C LEU A 282 -10.96 -18.65 15.78
N PHE A 283 -11.69 -19.70 16.18
CA PHE A 283 -12.24 -19.79 17.53
C PHE A 283 -11.14 -19.73 18.60
N ARG A 284 -10.13 -20.60 18.52
CA ARG A 284 -8.96 -20.60 19.43
C ARG A 284 -8.25 -19.23 19.45
N PHE A 285 -8.11 -18.57 18.31
CA PHE A 285 -7.48 -17.25 18.19
C PHE A 285 -8.31 -16.16 18.87
N SER A 286 -9.64 -16.19 18.73
CA SER A 286 -10.55 -15.23 19.36
C SER A 286 -10.66 -15.35 20.89
N LEU A 287 -10.26 -16.49 21.45
CA LEU A 287 -10.07 -16.68 22.90
C LEU A 287 -8.78 -16.04 23.43
N SER A 288 -7.84 -15.65 22.55
CA SER A 288 -6.66 -14.90 22.96
C SER A 288 -7.05 -13.49 23.42
N GLY A 289 -6.50 -13.07 24.55
CA GLY A 289 -6.76 -11.76 25.15
C GLY A 289 -6.27 -10.60 24.28
N ASP A 290 -6.76 -9.39 24.55
CA ASP A 290 -6.33 -8.17 23.87
C ASP A 290 -4.87 -7.78 24.21
N GLY A 291 -3.92 -8.45 23.54
CA GLY A 291 -2.48 -8.21 23.64
C GLY A 291 -1.64 -9.49 23.66
N ASP A 292 -2.17 -10.61 24.16
CA ASP A 292 -1.41 -11.84 24.47
C ASP A 292 -1.34 -12.83 23.28
N PHE A 293 -1.22 -12.32 22.05
CA PHE A 293 -1.16 -13.14 20.84
C PHE A 293 0.21 -13.82 20.69
N GLN A 294 0.25 -15.12 20.95
CA GLN A 294 1.48 -15.90 20.82
C GLN A 294 1.79 -16.22 19.35
N LEU A 295 3.07 -16.18 18.98
CA LEU A 295 3.53 -16.45 17.61
C LEU A 295 3.05 -17.81 17.04
N PRO A 296 2.98 -18.94 17.81
CA PRO A 296 2.42 -20.18 17.30
C PRO A 296 0.93 -20.10 16.94
N SER A 297 0.15 -19.25 17.62
CA SER A 297 -1.26 -19.01 17.32
C SER A 297 -1.44 -18.18 16.04
N ILE A 298 -0.56 -17.20 15.81
CA ILE A 298 -0.49 -16.46 14.54
C ILE A 298 -0.12 -17.42 13.40
N HIS A 299 0.94 -18.21 13.58
CA HIS A 299 1.38 -19.20 12.60
C HIS A 299 0.28 -20.21 12.24
N GLN A 300 -0.37 -20.82 13.24
CA GLN A 300 -1.47 -21.75 12.98
C GLN A 300 -2.59 -21.08 12.17
N LEU A 301 -2.95 -19.84 12.52
CA LEU A 301 -4.00 -19.10 11.80
C LEU A 301 -3.61 -18.79 10.35
N THR A 302 -2.37 -18.36 10.08
CA THR A 302 -1.92 -18.05 8.72
C THR A 302 -1.83 -19.30 7.84
N GLU A 303 -1.38 -20.43 8.37
CA GLU A 303 -1.30 -21.69 7.61
C GLU A 303 -2.72 -22.23 7.28
N TYR A 304 -3.67 -22.20 8.23
CA TYR A 304 -5.07 -22.56 7.92
C TYR A 304 -5.76 -21.57 6.97
N PHE A 305 -5.46 -20.27 7.07
CA PHE A 305 -6.01 -19.25 6.17
C PHE A 305 -5.49 -19.42 4.74
N LYS A 306 -4.20 -19.71 4.57
CA LYS A 306 -3.58 -20.00 3.26
C LYS A 306 -4.19 -21.23 2.58
N HIS A 307 -4.66 -22.21 3.36
CA HIS A 307 -5.29 -23.43 2.86
C HIS A 307 -6.83 -23.40 2.88
N ALA A 308 -7.43 -22.24 3.14
CA ALA A 308 -8.88 -22.06 3.18
C ALA A 308 -9.54 -22.33 1.82
N SER A 309 -10.69 -22.99 1.82
CA SER A 309 -11.54 -23.06 0.64
C SER A 309 -12.21 -21.70 0.37
N GLN A 310 -12.54 -21.42 -0.90
CA GLN A 310 -13.30 -20.20 -1.25
C GLN A 310 -14.65 -20.12 -0.51
N GLN A 311 -15.26 -21.26 -0.17
CA GLN A 311 -16.50 -21.31 0.61
C GLN A 311 -16.30 -20.85 2.07
N GLU A 312 -15.17 -21.17 2.70
CA GLU A 312 -14.82 -20.64 4.02
C GLU A 312 -14.54 -19.13 3.93
N LEU A 313 -13.75 -18.70 2.94
CA LEU A 313 -13.42 -17.28 2.73
C LEU A 313 -14.66 -16.42 2.46
N ASP A 314 -15.57 -16.87 1.60
CA ASP A 314 -16.86 -16.21 1.32
C ASP A 314 -17.73 -16.08 2.61
N GLY A 315 -17.53 -16.98 3.59
CA GLY A 315 -18.21 -16.94 4.90
C GLY A 315 -17.62 -15.96 5.92
N LEU A 316 -16.32 -15.64 5.83
CA LEU A 316 -15.66 -14.72 6.77
C LEU A 316 -16.05 -13.25 6.58
N GLY A 317 -16.46 -12.88 5.36
CA GLY A 317 -16.73 -11.50 4.97
C GLY A 317 -15.47 -10.68 4.68
N LEU A 318 -15.59 -9.70 3.78
CA LEU A 318 -14.45 -9.01 3.16
C LEU A 318 -13.45 -8.44 4.17
N HIS A 319 -13.91 -7.68 5.17
CA HIS A 319 -13.03 -7.04 6.16
C HIS A 319 -12.18 -8.06 6.94
N LEU A 320 -12.71 -9.24 7.29
CA LEU A 320 -11.94 -10.25 8.01
C LEU A 320 -10.91 -10.92 7.07
N VAL A 321 -11.26 -11.15 5.80
CA VAL A 321 -10.32 -11.65 4.78
C VAL A 321 -9.19 -10.63 4.51
N GLU A 322 -9.50 -9.33 4.47
CA GLU A 322 -8.51 -8.25 4.33
C GLU A 322 -7.57 -8.17 5.55
N ASP A 323 -8.10 -8.19 6.77
CA ASP A 323 -7.30 -8.19 8.01
C ASP A 323 -6.42 -9.46 8.12
N LEU A 324 -6.95 -10.64 7.77
CA LEU A 324 -6.20 -11.90 7.74
C LEU A 324 -5.10 -11.90 6.68
N SER A 325 -5.38 -11.38 5.47
CA SER A 325 -4.38 -11.21 4.42
C SER A 325 -3.26 -10.25 4.86
N LYS A 326 -3.61 -9.17 5.60
CA LYS A 326 -2.60 -8.27 6.16
C LYS A 326 -1.78 -8.95 7.27
N LEU A 327 -2.41 -9.71 8.17
CA LEU A 327 -1.69 -10.48 9.19
C LEU A 327 -0.72 -11.47 8.55
N GLN A 328 -1.17 -12.22 7.55
CA GLN A 328 -0.31 -13.14 6.78
C GLN A 328 0.88 -12.39 6.17
N ALA A 329 0.66 -11.28 5.47
CA ALA A 329 1.73 -10.54 4.82
C ALA A 329 2.79 -9.98 5.79
N VAL A 330 2.35 -9.48 6.96
CA VAL A 330 3.26 -8.99 8.00
C VAL A 330 4.00 -10.15 8.68
N PHE A 331 3.34 -11.31 8.83
CA PHE A 331 3.93 -12.53 9.36
C PHE A 331 4.91 -13.20 8.37
N ASP A 332 4.65 -13.12 7.06
CA ASP A 332 5.55 -13.58 6.00
C ASP A 332 6.81 -12.70 5.96
N PHE A 333 6.66 -11.37 6.10
CA PHE A 333 7.82 -10.47 6.30
C PHE A 333 8.57 -10.78 7.60
N TYR A 334 7.88 -11.16 8.68
CA TYR A 334 8.49 -11.63 9.93
C TYR A 334 9.29 -12.94 9.72
N LYS A 335 8.76 -13.93 9.00
CA LYS A 335 9.49 -15.16 8.62
C LYS A 335 10.75 -14.80 7.82
N VAL A 336 10.64 -13.92 6.83
CA VAL A 336 11.73 -13.45 5.96
C VAL A 336 12.79 -12.59 6.70
N LEU A 337 12.45 -11.93 7.81
CA LEU A 337 13.44 -11.37 8.75
C LEU A 337 14.29 -12.44 9.47
N GLY A 338 13.90 -13.71 9.37
CA GLY A 338 14.50 -14.87 10.02
C GLY A 338 13.93 -15.12 11.42
N PHE A 339 13.88 -16.39 11.83
CA PHE A 339 13.48 -16.79 13.18
C PHE A 339 14.54 -16.44 14.26
N ARG A 340 14.22 -16.77 15.52
CA ARG A 340 14.99 -16.36 16.70
C ARG A 340 15.16 -17.52 17.68
N ASP A 341 16.40 -17.76 18.11
CA ASP A 341 16.67 -18.56 19.31
C ASP A 341 16.16 -17.79 20.55
N GLN A 342 15.20 -18.37 21.25
CA GLN A 342 14.16 -17.60 21.97
C GLN A 342 14.64 -16.80 23.20
N GLU A 343 15.85 -17.01 23.70
CA GLU A 343 16.22 -16.68 25.09
C GLU A 343 16.71 -15.24 25.36
N LYS A 344 17.11 -14.47 24.34
CA LYS A 344 17.69 -13.13 24.56
C LYS A 344 16.63 -12.12 25.06
N SER A 345 16.73 -11.67 26.31
CA SER A 345 15.88 -10.58 26.84
C SER A 345 16.12 -9.28 26.06
N PHE A 346 15.09 -8.78 25.38
CA PHE A 346 15.20 -7.59 24.52
C PHE A 346 15.22 -6.32 25.36
N ARG A 347 16.37 -5.62 25.39
CA ARG A 347 16.46 -4.27 25.96
C ARG A 347 15.77 -3.30 25.01
N LYS A 348 14.60 -2.75 25.38
CA LYS A 348 13.94 -1.68 24.64
C LYS A 348 14.95 -0.57 24.30
N LYS A 349 15.30 -0.45 23.02
CA LYS A 349 16.16 0.63 22.52
C LYS A 349 15.48 1.99 22.69
N LYS A 350 16.29 3.05 22.68
CA LYS A 350 15.81 4.42 22.90
C LYS A 350 14.75 4.77 21.85
N GLU A 351 14.97 4.39 20.61
CA GLU A 351 14.13 4.69 19.45
C GLU A 351 12.72 4.07 19.60
N THR A 352 12.64 2.85 20.14
CA THR A 352 11.36 2.19 20.47
C THR A 352 10.63 2.91 21.61
N LYS A 353 11.36 3.32 22.66
CA LYS A 353 10.79 4.10 23.78
C LYS A 353 10.33 5.50 23.33
N ASP A 354 11.11 6.15 22.47
CA ASP A 354 10.76 7.44 21.88
C ASP A 354 9.49 7.28 21.01
N LEU A 355 9.32 6.17 20.27
CA LEU A 355 8.08 5.87 19.54
C LEU A 355 6.89 5.64 20.47
N ASP A 356 7.05 4.88 21.57
CA ASP A 356 6.01 4.70 22.60
C ASP A 356 5.56 6.06 23.20
N GLU A 357 6.51 6.95 23.48
CA GLU A 357 6.27 8.28 24.04
C GLU A 357 5.63 9.24 23.01
N ASN A 358 6.09 9.22 21.76
CA ASN A 358 5.50 10.01 20.66
C ASN A 358 4.08 9.54 20.33
N GLY A 359 3.80 8.23 20.31
CA GLY A 359 2.43 7.70 20.15
C GLY A 359 1.53 8.11 21.32
N SER A 360 2.05 8.02 22.55
CA SER A 360 1.37 8.53 23.75
C SER A 360 1.09 10.03 23.69
N ALA A 361 1.97 10.83 23.07
CA ALA A 361 1.75 12.25 22.80
C ALA A 361 0.68 12.46 21.70
N ALA A 362 0.73 11.70 20.61
CA ALA A 362 -0.26 11.74 19.53
C ALA A 362 -1.68 11.48 20.06
N MET A 363 -1.85 10.48 20.93
CA MET A 363 -3.16 10.22 21.54
C MET A 363 -3.60 11.32 22.53
N LYS A 364 -2.68 12.01 23.20
CA LYS A 364 -2.97 13.23 24.00
C LYS A 364 -3.31 14.45 23.15
N VAL A 365 -2.91 14.50 21.89
CA VAL A 365 -3.37 15.51 20.91
C VAL A 365 -4.77 15.14 20.42
N LEU A 366 -4.96 13.92 19.92
CA LEU A 366 -6.24 13.44 19.39
C LEU A 366 -7.38 13.49 20.43
N ARG A 367 -7.12 13.10 21.68
CA ARG A 367 -8.07 13.25 22.80
C ARG A 367 -8.38 14.70 23.20
N ALA A 368 -7.55 15.66 22.79
CA ALA A 368 -7.76 17.09 23.07
C ALA A 368 -8.44 17.85 21.91
N ALA A 369 -8.57 17.25 20.72
CA ALA A 369 -9.38 17.78 19.63
C ALA A 369 -10.86 17.50 19.91
N ALA A 370 -11.73 18.50 19.75
CA ALA A 370 -13.15 18.43 20.08
C ALA A 370 -13.99 17.89 18.91
N ILE A 371 -13.62 16.68 18.46
CA ILE A 371 -14.15 16.00 17.26
C ILE A 371 -15.67 15.78 17.36
N GLU A 372 -16.18 15.52 18.56
CA GLU A 372 -17.62 15.40 18.87
C GLU A 372 -18.42 16.66 18.52
N ARG A 373 -17.80 17.86 18.53
CA ARG A 373 -18.43 19.11 18.08
C ARG A 373 -18.54 19.21 16.56
N ARG A 374 -17.82 18.36 15.82
CA ARG A 374 -17.78 18.30 14.35
C ARG A 374 -18.65 17.17 13.81
N VAL A 375 -18.65 16.01 14.47
CA VAL A 375 -19.31 14.78 14.02
C VAL A 375 -20.55 14.48 14.86
N LYS A 376 -21.70 14.98 14.43
CA LYS A 376 -22.99 14.73 15.11
C LYS A 376 -23.57 13.34 14.85
N ASN A 377 -23.16 12.68 13.77
CA ASN A 377 -23.58 11.35 13.31
C ASN A 377 -22.64 10.88 12.19
N ILE A 378 -22.77 9.61 11.79
CA ILE A 378 -21.91 9.01 10.76
C ILE A 378 -22.04 9.70 9.38
N THR A 379 -23.22 10.26 9.05
CA THR A 379 -23.43 10.93 7.75
C THR A 379 -22.73 12.29 7.66
N ALA A 380 -22.56 13.01 8.77
CA ALA A 380 -21.78 14.25 8.80
C ALA A 380 -20.30 14.02 8.49
N LEU A 381 -19.74 12.88 8.91
CA LEU A 381 -18.34 12.49 8.67
C LEU A 381 -18.04 12.31 7.16
N GLY A 382 -19.04 11.88 6.39
CA GLY A 382 -18.97 11.75 4.93
C GLY A 382 -18.93 13.08 4.15
N THR A 383 -18.75 14.21 4.83
CA THR A 383 -18.59 15.51 4.18
C THR A 383 -17.16 16.03 4.31
N GLU A 384 -16.54 16.38 3.18
CA GLU A 384 -15.17 16.90 3.08
C GLU A 384 -14.93 18.01 4.10
N SER A 385 -15.82 19.00 4.17
CA SER A 385 -15.69 20.13 5.08
C SER A 385 -15.79 19.79 6.59
N VAL A 386 -16.18 18.57 6.98
CA VAL A 386 -16.14 18.11 8.38
C VAL A 386 -14.79 17.45 8.67
N LEU A 387 -14.35 16.54 7.80
CA LEU A 387 -13.02 15.92 7.89
C LEU A 387 -11.90 16.98 7.88
N ASP A 388 -12.02 17.95 6.99
CA ASP A 388 -11.12 19.10 6.83
C ASP A 388 -11.05 19.96 8.11
N LYS A 389 -12.16 20.12 8.84
CA LYS A 389 -12.20 20.83 10.13
C LYS A 389 -11.60 20.01 11.27
N ILE A 390 -11.77 18.68 11.26
CA ILE A 390 -11.16 17.76 12.23
C ILE A 390 -9.63 17.83 12.09
N TRP A 391 -9.10 17.66 10.87
CA TRP A 391 -7.65 17.72 10.64
C TRP A 391 -7.05 19.09 10.92
N LYS A 392 -7.70 20.19 10.53
CA LYS A 392 -7.24 21.56 10.89
C LYS A 392 -7.21 21.80 12.41
N GLU A 393 -8.10 21.17 13.18
CA GLU A 393 -8.09 21.24 14.64
C GLU A 393 -6.99 20.37 15.27
N ILE A 394 -6.78 19.16 14.76
CA ILE A 394 -5.70 18.25 15.15
C ILE A 394 -4.32 18.86 14.84
N ASP A 395 -4.11 19.33 13.62
CA ASP A 395 -2.85 19.94 13.17
C ASP A 395 -2.55 21.24 13.95
N GLY A 396 -3.56 22.07 14.20
CA GLY A 396 -3.44 23.26 15.04
C GLY A 396 -3.07 22.94 16.49
N LEU A 397 -3.62 21.85 17.06
CA LEU A 397 -3.22 21.37 18.39
C LEU A 397 -1.82 20.75 18.41
N THR A 398 -1.43 20.02 17.36
CA THR A 398 -0.10 19.40 17.26
C THR A 398 0.99 20.47 17.12
N ALA A 399 0.80 21.44 16.21
CA ALA A 399 1.74 22.55 16.03
C ALA A 399 1.87 23.42 17.30
N LYS A 400 0.79 23.55 18.09
CA LYS A 400 0.80 24.29 19.36
C LYS A 400 1.50 23.54 20.51
N LYS A 401 1.37 22.22 20.59
CA LYS A 401 1.92 21.40 21.70
C LYS A 401 3.31 20.84 21.41
N GLU A 402 3.52 20.32 20.21
CA GLU A 402 4.67 19.50 19.81
C GLU A 402 5.58 20.19 18.78
N HIS A 403 5.15 21.35 18.26
CA HIS A 403 5.85 22.15 17.24
C HIS A 403 6.16 21.43 15.92
N LYS A 404 5.44 20.34 15.62
CA LYS A 404 5.55 19.51 14.42
C LYS A 404 4.17 19.01 13.95
N THR A 405 4.08 18.38 12.78
CA THR A 405 2.83 17.70 12.35
C THR A 405 2.67 16.37 13.07
N LEU A 406 1.48 15.76 12.99
CA LEU A 406 1.21 14.50 13.71
C LEU A 406 2.01 13.31 13.12
N GLU A 407 2.33 13.35 11.83
CA GLU A 407 3.22 12.39 11.16
C GLU A 407 4.68 12.59 11.59
N LYS A 408 5.13 13.85 11.74
CA LYS A 408 6.45 14.14 12.31
C LYS A 408 6.54 13.85 13.81
N LEU A 409 5.41 13.68 14.50
CA LEU A 409 5.38 13.21 15.87
C LEU A 409 5.77 11.73 15.96
N ILE A 410 5.09 10.86 15.20
CA ILE A 410 5.37 9.40 15.11
C ILE A 410 6.72 9.02 14.46
N GLY A 411 7.50 9.99 13.97
CA GLY A 411 8.78 9.74 13.29
C GLY A 411 8.69 9.54 11.76
N TYR A 412 7.53 9.76 11.14
CA TYR A 412 7.42 9.79 9.68
C TYR A 412 7.90 11.13 9.12
N GLU A 413 8.92 11.09 8.28
CA GLU A 413 9.33 12.22 7.44
C GLU A 413 9.02 11.93 5.98
N LYS A 414 8.11 12.71 5.37
CA LYS A 414 7.76 12.54 3.96
C LYS A 414 9.03 12.67 3.10
N PRO A 415 9.38 11.66 2.27
CA PRO A 415 10.59 11.71 1.49
C PRO A 415 10.56 12.92 0.56
N ILE A 416 11.58 13.78 0.65
CA ILE A 416 11.74 14.94 -0.24
C ILE A 416 11.73 14.40 -1.68
N PRO A 417 10.82 14.85 -2.56
CA PRO A 417 10.75 14.35 -3.93
C PRO A 417 12.08 14.55 -4.65
N ARG A 418 12.86 13.48 -4.77
CA ARG A 418 14.07 13.43 -5.59
C ARG A 418 13.65 13.34 -7.05
N TRP A 419 13.14 14.46 -7.57
CA TRP A 419 13.12 14.72 -9.00
C TRP A 419 14.50 14.35 -9.55
N PHE A 420 14.55 13.53 -10.60
CA PHE A 420 15.80 13.06 -11.17
C PHE A 420 16.57 14.25 -11.76
N ILE A 421 17.40 14.88 -10.93
CA ILE A 421 18.47 15.77 -11.37
C ILE A 421 19.48 14.84 -12.04
N ALA A 422 19.31 14.63 -13.35
CA ALA A 422 20.24 13.87 -14.15
C ALA A 422 21.66 14.32 -13.80
N PRO A 423 22.61 13.39 -13.53
CA PRO A 423 23.95 13.75 -13.12
C PRO A 423 24.50 14.72 -14.15
N ARG A 424 24.78 15.96 -13.71
CA ARG A 424 25.10 17.07 -14.62
C ARG A 424 26.23 16.62 -15.52
N SER A 425 25.94 16.42 -16.82
CA SER A 425 26.91 15.88 -17.76
C SER A 425 28.22 16.64 -17.61
N SER A 426 29.31 15.89 -17.39
CA SER A 426 30.58 16.41 -16.87
C SER A 426 31.02 17.59 -17.72
N ARG A 427 30.80 18.80 -17.17
CA ARG A 427 30.72 20.04 -17.96
C ARG A 427 31.94 20.11 -18.86
N PRO A 428 31.78 20.03 -20.20
CA PRO A 428 32.87 19.70 -21.11
C PRO A 428 34.04 20.61 -20.83
N ALA A 429 35.19 20.00 -20.52
CA ALA A 429 36.30 20.65 -19.82
C ALA A 429 36.58 22.00 -20.49
N ARG A 430 36.32 23.10 -19.75
CA ARG A 430 36.34 24.45 -20.29
C ARG A 430 37.67 24.63 -21.03
N PRO A 431 37.67 24.89 -22.36
CA PRO A 431 38.88 24.83 -23.15
C PRO A 431 39.94 25.72 -22.50
N SER A 432 41.11 25.13 -22.25
CA SER A 432 42.17 25.76 -21.48
C SER A 432 42.48 27.11 -22.11
N SER A 433 42.27 28.18 -21.33
CA SER A 433 42.64 29.53 -21.77
C SER A 433 44.11 29.52 -22.19
N PRO A 434 44.46 30.16 -23.33
CA PRO A 434 45.80 30.03 -23.91
C PRO A 434 46.89 30.37 -22.89
N PRO A 435 48.03 29.67 -22.93
CA PRO A 435 49.02 29.73 -21.87
C PRO A 435 49.50 31.17 -21.67
N LYS A 436 49.25 31.70 -20.47
CA LYS A 436 49.94 32.92 -20.02
C LYS A 436 51.43 32.65 -19.99
N ALA A 437 52.21 33.65 -20.40
CA ALA A 437 53.65 33.52 -20.57
C ALA A 437 54.36 33.00 -19.31
N VAL A 438 55.43 32.24 -19.54
CA VAL A 438 56.23 31.57 -18.51
C VAL A 438 56.70 32.58 -17.45
N VAL A 439 56.35 32.30 -16.19
CA VAL A 439 57.10 32.79 -15.03
C VAL A 439 57.75 31.58 -14.39
N ASP A 440 59.07 31.57 -14.39
CA ASP A 440 59.88 30.40 -14.06
C ASP A 440 59.90 30.15 -12.54
N ILE A 441 59.30 29.05 -12.09
CA ILE A 441 59.28 28.62 -10.70
C ILE A 441 59.75 27.17 -10.63
N ARG A 442 60.82 26.96 -9.84
CA ARG A 442 61.60 25.72 -9.81
C ARG A 442 60.78 24.48 -9.48
N THR A 443 61.16 23.40 -10.14
CA THR A 443 60.66 22.03 -9.94
C THR A 443 60.82 21.54 -8.50
N ARG A 444 59.79 20.85 -8.01
CA ARG A 444 59.87 19.90 -6.90
C ARG A 444 59.23 18.58 -7.39
N PRO A 445 59.95 17.44 -7.38
CA PRO A 445 59.39 16.19 -7.88
C PRO A 445 58.28 15.70 -6.93
N SER A 446 57.10 15.44 -7.47
CA SER A 446 56.01 14.77 -6.75
C SER A 446 56.00 13.28 -7.10
N ARG A 447 55.75 12.44 -6.09
CA ARG A 447 55.64 10.99 -6.23
C ARG A 447 54.40 10.63 -7.05
N VAL A 448 54.52 9.63 -7.92
CA VAL A 448 53.40 9.08 -8.70
C VAL A 448 52.94 7.81 -8.02
N ASP A 449 51.81 7.87 -7.33
CA ASP A 449 51.09 6.69 -6.82
C ASP A 449 49.82 6.52 -7.67
N THR A 450 49.87 5.62 -8.66
CA THR A 450 48.73 5.28 -9.54
C THR A 450 47.97 4.06 -9.03
N THR A 451 46.94 4.29 -8.23
CA THR A 451 45.89 3.28 -7.98
C THR A 451 44.81 3.37 -9.06
N PRO A 452 44.45 2.26 -9.75
CA PRO A 452 43.30 2.24 -10.66
C PRO A 452 41.99 2.44 -9.88
N THR A 453 41.17 3.40 -10.30
CA THR A 453 39.81 3.57 -9.77
C THR A 453 38.83 2.87 -10.70
N SER A 454 38.33 1.70 -10.31
CA SER A 454 37.26 1.01 -11.04
C SER A 454 35.97 1.85 -11.06
N PRO A 455 35.18 1.83 -12.15
CA PRO A 455 33.94 2.59 -12.22
C PRO A 455 32.90 2.04 -11.24
N ARG A 456 32.38 2.91 -10.37
CA ARG A 456 31.26 2.59 -9.49
C ARG A 456 29.99 2.45 -10.33
N VAL A 457 29.41 1.25 -10.36
CA VAL A 457 28.06 1.04 -10.90
C VAL A 457 27.06 1.76 -9.99
N GLU A 458 26.23 2.64 -10.55
CA GLU A 458 25.11 3.27 -9.82
C GLU A 458 23.87 2.38 -9.93
N ALA A 459 23.28 2.04 -8.78
CA ALA A 459 22.09 1.19 -8.74
C ALA A 459 20.86 1.92 -9.34
N VAL A 460 20.23 1.27 -10.31
CA VAL A 460 18.98 1.73 -10.92
C VAL A 460 17.83 1.63 -9.89
N PRO A 461 16.96 2.64 -9.74
CA PRO A 461 15.83 2.56 -8.81
C PRO A 461 14.86 1.43 -9.22
N ALA A 462 14.75 0.42 -8.37
CA ALA A 462 13.94 -0.76 -8.64
C ALA A 462 12.45 -0.43 -8.79
N ASN A 463 11.86 -0.84 -9.91
CA ASN A 463 10.42 -0.69 -10.19
C ASN A 463 9.62 -1.78 -9.47
N ILE A 464 9.57 -1.72 -8.14
CA ILE A 464 8.87 -2.69 -7.30
C ILE A 464 7.37 -2.40 -7.36
N ALA A 465 6.64 -3.18 -8.16
CA ALA A 465 5.20 -3.23 -8.07
C ALA A 465 4.80 -3.65 -6.64
N PRO A 466 3.87 -2.92 -5.98
CA PRO A 466 3.44 -3.24 -4.62
C PRO A 466 2.83 -4.64 -4.56
N VAL A 467 2.95 -5.31 -3.42
CA VAL A 467 2.31 -6.61 -3.20
C VAL A 467 0.79 -6.42 -3.25
N LEU A 468 0.14 -7.12 -4.17
CA LEU A 468 -1.32 -7.09 -4.34
C LEU A 468 -1.93 -8.19 -3.47
N TYR A 469 -2.67 -7.79 -2.44
CA TYR A 469 -3.41 -8.71 -1.59
C TYR A 469 -4.78 -9.05 -2.21
N GLY A 470 -5.06 -10.35 -2.36
CA GLY A 470 -6.34 -10.87 -2.85
C GLY A 470 -6.46 -10.94 -4.38
N GLY A 471 -6.58 -12.16 -4.91
CA GLY A 471 -6.87 -12.42 -6.32
C GLY A 471 -7.94 -13.51 -6.48
N VAL A 472 -9.20 -13.12 -6.68
CA VAL A 472 -10.32 -14.05 -6.91
C VAL A 472 -11.02 -13.71 -8.23
N SER A 473 -10.76 -14.51 -9.26
CA SER A 473 -11.37 -14.35 -10.59
C SER A 473 -12.69 -15.10 -10.68
N LYS A 474 -13.78 -14.44 -11.10
CA LYS A 474 -15.04 -15.09 -11.51
C LYS A 474 -15.35 -14.71 -12.96
N ALA A 475 -15.60 -15.72 -13.79
CA ALA A 475 -16.05 -15.56 -15.18
C ALA A 475 -17.58 -15.58 -15.25
N SER A 476 -18.16 -15.09 -16.35
CA SER A 476 -19.62 -15.06 -16.57
C SER A 476 -19.96 -15.19 -18.05
N ASP A 477 -20.77 -16.20 -18.39
CA ASP A 477 -21.46 -16.29 -19.68
C ASP A 477 -22.62 -15.28 -19.77
N ALA A 478 -23.11 -15.03 -20.99
CA ALA A 478 -24.09 -13.98 -21.29
C ALA A 478 -25.41 -14.52 -21.86
N ALA A 479 -26.53 -13.82 -21.56
CA ALA A 479 -27.82 -14.02 -22.22
C ALA A 479 -28.72 -12.75 -22.15
N ASP A 480 -28.66 -11.94 -23.21
CA ASP A 480 -29.80 -11.44 -23.99
C ASP A 480 -31.10 -10.85 -23.35
N VAL A 481 -31.38 -9.58 -23.73
CA VAL A 481 -32.61 -9.12 -24.46
C VAL A 481 -33.99 -9.06 -23.73
N PRO A 482 -34.85 -8.02 -23.95
CA PRO A 482 -34.62 -6.64 -24.43
C PRO A 482 -35.50 -5.57 -23.67
N PRO A 483 -36.26 -4.57 -24.23
CA PRO A 483 -36.46 -3.28 -23.54
C PRO A 483 -37.95 -2.84 -23.35
N VAL A 484 -38.18 -1.56 -22.96
CA VAL A 484 -39.18 -0.58 -23.50
C VAL A 484 -39.88 0.31 -22.43
N ARG A 485 -39.97 1.61 -22.77
CA ARG A 485 -40.83 2.71 -22.23
C ARG A 485 -40.66 3.19 -20.78
N THR A 486 -40.16 4.42 -20.68
CA THR A 486 -40.53 5.42 -19.67
C THR A 486 -41.95 5.98 -19.91
N GLN A 487 -42.55 6.54 -18.86
CA GLN A 487 -43.63 7.54 -18.92
C GLN A 487 -43.26 8.77 -18.10
N GLU A 488 -43.90 9.90 -18.39
CA GLU A 488 -43.58 11.23 -17.86
C GLU A 488 -44.11 11.46 -16.44
N LYS A 489 -43.53 12.47 -15.74
CA LYS A 489 -44.31 13.24 -14.77
C LYS A 489 -43.79 14.67 -14.58
N VAL A 490 -44.65 15.65 -14.88
CA VAL A 490 -44.42 17.08 -14.65
C VAL A 490 -44.78 17.45 -13.21
N LYS A 491 -44.12 18.49 -12.66
CA LYS A 491 -44.65 19.28 -11.54
C LYS A 491 -44.61 20.77 -11.88
N THR A 492 -45.65 21.48 -11.47
CA THR A 492 -45.92 22.90 -11.75
C THR A 492 -45.60 23.81 -10.55
N THR A 493 -45.54 25.13 -10.82
CA THR A 493 -45.75 26.33 -9.97
C THR A 493 -44.67 27.39 -10.29
N GLY A 494 -44.93 28.67 -10.61
CA GLY A 494 -46.19 29.39 -10.86
C GLY A 494 -46.34 30.68 -10.01
N VAL A 495 -46.37 31.86 -10.65
CA VAL A 495 -46.90 33.20 -10.20
C VAL A 495 -46.77 34.20 -11.39
N ALA A 496 -47.44 35.37 -11.34
CA ALA A 496 -47.89 36.15 -12.51
C ALA A 496 -47.15 37.48 -12.85
N ALA A 497 -47.63 38.18 -13.90
CA ALA A 497 -47.08 39.38 -14.58
C ALA A 497 -48.18 40.52 -14.65
N PRO A 498 -48.34 41.47 -15.63
CA PRO A 498 -47.65 41.78 -16.92
C PRO A 498 -47.38 43.32 -17.20
N PRO A 499 -47.69 44.02 -18.35
CA PRO A 499 -46.64 44.63 -19.21
C PRO A 499 -46.93 46.04 -19.83
N THR A 500 -46.13 46.52 -20.81
CA THR A 500 -46.55 47.28 -22.03
C THR A 500 -45.43 47.38 -23.11
N PRO A 501 -45.71 47.64 -24.43
CA PRO A 501 -44.79 47.30 -25.55
C PRO A 501 -44.42 48.44 -26.56
N ALA A 502 -43.74 48.09 -27.67
CA ALA A 502 -43.33 48.97 -28.79
C ALA A 502 -43.40 48.27 -30.20
N PRO A 503 -43.27 48.99 -31.36
CA PRO A 503 -43.30 48.41 -32.73
C PRO A 503 -41.99 48.56 -33.61
N PRO A 504 -41.86 47.88 -34.79
CA PRO A 504 -40.57 47.54 -35.47
C PRO A 504 -40.47 47.81 -37.02
N THR A 505 -39.46 47.23 -37.77
CA THR A 505 -39.43 46.73 -39.21
C THR A 505 -37.98 46.28 -39.70
N GLU A 506 -37.77 45.69 -40.92
CA GLU A 506 -36.80 44.57 -41.27
C GLU A 506 -35.91 44.59 -42.61
N PRO A 507 -35.04 43.55 -42.93
CA PRO A 507 -33.92 43.52 -43.96
C PRO A 507 -33.77 42.26 -44.92
N ALA A 508 -32.57 41.96 -45.54
CA ALA A 508 -32.16 40.74 -46.38
C ALA A 508 -30.61 40.68 -46.77
N ASN A 509 -29.99 39.81 -47.63
CA ASN A 509 -29.68 38.33 -47.67
C ASN A 509 -28.56 37.90 -48.74
N ARG A 510 -27.84 36.72 -48.68
CA ARG A 510 -26.92 36.07 -49.73
C ARG A 510 -26.52 34.57 -49.44
N GLU A 511 -25.76 33.84 -50.31
CA GLU A 511 -25.54 32.34 -50.35
C GLU A 511 -24.05 31.82 -50.40
N GLU A 512 -23.78 30.50 -50.17
CA GLU A 512 -22.42 29.87 -49.94
C GLU A 512 -22.28 28.35 -50.34
N GLU A 513 -21.07 27.74 -50.26
CA GLU A 513 -20.65 26.41 -50.82
C GLU A 513 -20.75 25.20 -49.84
N THR A 514 -21.05 23.98 -50.34
CA THR A 514 -21.51 22.81 -49.54
C THR A 514 -20.39 21.99 -48.84
N PRO A 515 -20.31 21.96 -47.49
CA PRO A 515 -19.26 21.22 -46.78
C PRO A 515 -19.45 19.70 -46.77
N ALA A 516 -18.35 18.96 -46.56
CA ALA A 516 -18.39 17.53 -46.21
C ALA A 516 -19.24 17.35 -44.94
N GLN A 517 -20.25 16.46 -44.98
CA GLN A 517 -21.32 16.51 -43.99
C GLN A 517 -20.80 16.19 -42.57
N PRO A 518 -21.08 17.06 -41.58
CA PRO A 518 -20.47 16.98 -40.26
C PRO A 518 -20.93 15.74 -39.50
N ILE A 519 -19.99 15.06 -38.87
CA ILE A 519 -20.20 13.78 -38.17
C ILE A 519 -21.19 13.94 -37.01
N ALA A 520 -21.14 15.10 -36.34
CA ALA A 520 -22.19 15.52 -35.41
C ALA A 520 -22.40 17.03 -35.44
N ARG A 521 -23.63 17.46 -35.17
CA ARG A 521 -23.95 18.84 -34.79
C ARG A 521 -23.96 18.94 -33.26
N VAL A 522 -23.27 19.92 -32.70
CA VAL A 522 -23.05 20.07 -31.25
C VAL A 522 -23.47 21.46 -30.77
N LYS A 523 -23.75 21.63 -29.46
CA LYS A 523 -24.10 22.97 -28.95
C LYS A 523 -22.87 23.87 -28.99
N LYS A 524 -23.06 25.18 -29.08
CA LYS A 524 -21.94 26.13 -29.08
C LYS A 524 -21.01 25.96 -27.87
N ALA A 525 -21.55 25.79 -26.65
CA ALA A 525 -20.71 25.61 -25.45
C ALA A 525 -19.83 24.35 -25.51
N ASP A 526 -20.30 23.31 -26.20
CA ASP A 526 -19.59 22.04 -26.40
C ASP A 526 -18.47 22.24 -27.45
N TYR A 527 -18.76 22.96 -28.54
CA TYR A 527 -17.78 23.36 -29.57
C TYR A 527 -16.70 24.30 -29.03
N ASP A 528 -17.10 25.33 -28.26
CA ASP A 528 -16.20 26.26 -27.58
C ASP A 528 -15.28 25.54 -26.57
N LEU A 529 -15.61 24.32 -26.11
CA LEU A 529 -14.73 23.48 -25.27
C LEU A 529 -13.83 22.58 -26.12
N LEU A 530 -14.36 21.97 -27.19
CA LEU A 530 -13.59 21.19 -28.16
C LEU A 530 -12.47 22.01 -28.81
N GLU A 531 -12.74 23.27 -29.19
CA GLU A 531 -11.72 24.17 -29.75
C GLU A 531 -10.57 24.40 -28.77
N LYS A 532 -10.85 24.71 -27.50
CA LYS A 532 -9.83 24.91 -26.46
C LYS A 532 -9.01 23.64 -26.20
N LEU A 533 -9.65 22.47 -26.28
CA LEU A 533 -9.00 21.18 -26.06
C LEU A 533 -8.04 20.82 -27.20
N PHE A 534 -8.43 21.05 -28.46
CA PHE A 534 -7.61 20.69 -29.63
C PHE A 534 -6.61 21.78 -30.06
N ASN A 535 -6.88 23.07 -29.79
CA ASN A 535 -6.02 24.19 -30.16
C ASN A 535 -5.35 24.85 -28.92
N PRO A 536 -4.19 24.36 -28.43
CA PRO A 536 -3.57 24.80 -27.17
C PRO A 536 -3.02 26.24 -27.18
N GLY A 537 -3.21 27.00 -28.27
CA GLY A 537 -2.97 28.45 -28.30
C GLY A 537 -4.16 29.30 -27.84
N VAL A 538 -5.36 28.71 -27.74
CA VAL A 538 -6.59 29.40 -27.32
C VAL A 538 -6.59 29.55 -25.79
N LYS A 539 -6.77 30.78 -25.30
CA LYS A 539 -6.75 31.05 -23.85
C LYS A 539 -8.06 30.65 -23.19
N GLY A 540 -7.97 29.76 -22.19
CA GLY A 540 -9.08 29.32 -21.37
C GLY A 540 -8.61 28.38 -20.26
N LEU A 541 -9.57 27.79 -19.56
CA LEU A 541 -9.39 26.74 -18.55
C LEU A 541 -10.49 25.70 -18.79
N VAL A 542 -10.15 24.47 -19.17
CA VAL A 542 -11.14 23.41 -19.37
C VAL A 542 -11.47 22.78 -18.02
N ARG A 543 -12.75 22.74 -17.65
CA ARG A 543 -13.19 22.03 -16.44
C ARG A 543 -13.38 20.56 -16.73
N GLN A 544 -12.92 19.72 -15.81
CA GLN A 544 -13.06 18.27 -15.94
C GLN A 544 -14.52 17.83 -16.01
N ARG A 545 -15.40 18.50 -15.26
CA ARG A 545 -16.84 18.24 -15.36
C ARG A 545 -17.36 18.53 -16.76
N ASP A 546 -17.08 19.71 -17.29
CA ASP A 546 -17.56 20.15 -18.59
C ASP A 546 -17.06 19.21 -19.71
N PHE A 547 -15.84 18.65 -19.57
CA PHE A 547 -15.31 17.57 -20.42
C PHE A 547 -16.04 16.22 -20.24
N ILE A 548 -16.42 15.83 -19.02
CA ILE A 548 -17.20 14.61 -18.74
C ILE A 548 -18.62 14.73 -19.33
N ASP A 549 -19.29 15.85 -19.06
CA ASP A 549 -20.64 16.14 -19.54
C ASP A 549 -20.66 16.20 -21.10
N LEU A 550 -19.61 16.73 -21.74
CA LEU A 550 -19.37 16.65 -23.19
C LEU A 550 -19.28 15.20 -23.69
N MET A 551 -18.42 14.37 -23.10
CA MET A 551 -18.22 12.98 -23.53
C MET A 551 -19.48 12.14 -23.37
N ILE A 552 -20.24 12.34 -22.28
CA ILE A 552 -21.55 11.72 -22.06
C ILE A 552 -22.54 12.12 -23.16
N SER A 553 -22.51 13.36 -23.67
CA SER A 553 -23.40 13.80 -24.75
C SER A 553 -23.18 13.05 -26.08
N PHE A 554 -21.97 12.55 -26.34
CA PHE A 554 -21.70 11.68 -27.50
C PHE A 554 -22.13 10.22 -27.28
N GLY A 555 -22.56 9.86 -26.07
CA GLY A 555 -23.07 8.55 -25.68
C GLY A 555 -22.09 7.70 -24.86
N PHE A 556 -21.01 8.26 -24.32
CA PHE A 556 -20.12 7.52 -23.41
C PHE A 556 -20.80 7.34 -22.04
N SER A 557 -20.62 6.17 -21.42
CA SER A 557 -21.08 5.89 -20.06
C SER A 557 -19.97 6.11 -19.03
N TRP A 558 -20.27 6.89 -18.00
CA TRP A 558 -19.36 7.16 -16.88
C TRP A 558 -19.41 6.04 -15.85
N VAL A 559 -18.26 5.49 -15.50
CA VAL A 559 -18.07 4.45 -14.48
C VAL A 559 -17.09 4.98 -13.44
N GLU A 560 -17.50 5.03 -12.18
CA GLU A 560 -16.60 5.35 -11.06
C GLU A 560 -15.88 4.08 -10.60
N GLY A 561 -14.57 4.18 -10.42
CA GLY A 561 -13.74 3.13 -9.83
C GLY A 561 -13.40 3.47 -8.38
N HIS A 562 -12.56 2.65 -7.75
CA HIS A 562 -12.17 2.88 -6.35
C HIS A 562 -11.34 4.16 -6.17
N GLY A 563 -11.70 4.96 -5.17
CA GLY A 563 -11.10 6.26 -4.87
C GLY A 563 -11.39 7.29 -5.96
N SER A 564 -10.38 8.08 -6.34
CA SER A 564 -10.51 9.10 -7.38
C SER A 564 -10.48 8.57 -8.82
N ARG A 565 -10.50 7.24 -9.04
CA ARG A 565 -10.42 6.65 -10.40
C ARG A 565 -11.78 6.60 -11.07
N CYS A 566 -11.80 6.76 -12.39
CA CYS A 566 -13.03 6.69 -13.19
C CYS A 566 -12.70 6.43 -14.68
N ALA A 567 -13.71 5.99 -15.42
CA ALA A 567 -13.62 5.68 -16.84
C ALA A 567 -14.86 6.17 -17.60
N LEU A 568 -14.66 6.60 -18.85
CA LEU A 568 -15.74 6.80 -19.82
C LEU A 568 -15.70 5.65 -20.82
N HIS A 569 -16.69 4.77 -20.78
CA HIS A 569 -16.81 3.65 -21.71
C HIS A 569 -17.57 4.09 -22.97
N PRO A 570 -17.10 3.76 -24.18
CA PRO A 570 -17.76 4.14 -25.43
C PRO A 570 -19.09 3.37 -25.65
N PRO A 571 -20.05 3.92 -26.40
CA PRO A 571 -21.32 3.25 -26.72
C PRO A 571 -21.10 2.07 -27.66
N ALA A 572 -21.57 0.88 -27.25
CA ALA A 572 -21.35 -0.38 -27.99
C ALA A 572 -22.00 -0.42 -29.40
N ASP A 573 -23.12 0.28 -29.61
CA ASP A 573 -23.90 0.22 -30.85
C ASP A 573 -23.41 1.17 -31.97
N LYS A 574 -22.27 1.85 -31.78
CA LYS A 574 -21.66 2.72 -32.80
C LYS A 574 -20.36 2.09 -33.31
N ASN A 575 -20.10 2.21 -34.61
CA ASN A 575 -18.82 1.81 -35.24
C ASN A 575 -17.68 2.77 -34.83
N ILE A 576 -17.32 2.73 -33.54
CA ILE A 576 -16.32 3.55 -32.85
C ILE A 576 -15.49 2.59 -31.98
N SER A 577 -14.24 2.94 -31.67
CA SER A 577 -13.37 2.13 -30.81
C SER A 577 -14.01 1.79 -29.46
N SER A 578 -13.85 0.55 -29.01
CA SER A 578 -14.44 -0.01 -27.78
C SER A 578 -13.62 0.25 -26.50
N GLN A 579 -12.47 0.94 -26.60
CA GLN A 579 -11.57 1.15 -25.47
C GLN A 579 -12.08 2.23 -24.48
N PRO A 580 -12.10 1.98 -23.16
CA PRO A 580 -12.52 2.97 -22.16
C PRO A 580 -11.50 4.09 -21.92
N PHE A 581 -11.97 5.33 -21.79
CA PHE A 581 -11.15 6.48 -21.45
C PHE A 581 -11.02 6.60 -19.92
N TYR A 582 -9.99 5.96 -19.36
CA TYR A 582 -9.64 6.11 -17.93
C TYR A 582 -9.11 7.51 -17.60
N MET A 583 -9.46 8.02 -16.42
CA MET A 583 -8.92 9.24 -15.82
C MET A 583 -8.96 9.18 -14.28
N HIS A 584 -8.52 10.25 -13.62
CA HIS A 584 -8.79 10.49 -12.20
C HIS A 584 -9.71 11.71 -12.04
N LYS A 585 -10.84 11.52 -11.36
CA LYS A 585 -11.77 12.56 -10.88
C LYS A 585 -11.00 13.52 -9.98
N ARG A 586 -10.94 14.81 -10.33
CA ARG A 586 -10.39 15.84 -9.44
C ARG A 586 -11.39 16.10 -8.31
N HIS A 587 -10.88 16.09 -7.09
CA HIS A 587 -11.61 16.47 -5.90
C HIS A 587 -11.08 17.84 -5.47
N GLY A 588 -11.96 18.83 -5.37
CA GLY A 588 -11.58 20.18 -4.97
C GLY A 588 -12.58 21.27 -5.38
N PRO A 589 -13.09 22.09 -4.45
CA PRO A 589 -13.99 23.20 -4.77
C PRO A 589 -13.25 24.37 -5.43
N GLY A 590 -13.69 24.78 -6.62
CA GLY A 590 -13.16 25.93 -7.37
C GLY A 590 -12.25 25.52 -8.54
N HIS A 591 -11.19 26.29 -8.79
CA HIS A 591 -10.19 26.09 -9.87
C HIS A 591 -9.43 24.74 -9.79
N GLN A 592 -9.71 23.91 -8.78
CA GLN A 592 -9.15 22.55 -8.66
C GLN A 592 -9.87 21.54 -9.58
N ASN A 593 -11.11 21.82 -9.99
CA ASN A 593 -11.83 21.06 -11.03
C ASN A 593 -11.38 21.40 -12.46
N GLU A 594 -10.46 22.35 -12.64
CA GLU A 594 -9.89 22.67 -13.94
C GLU A 594 -8.75 21.71 -14.27
N LEU A 595 -8.68 21.31 -15.54
CA LEU A 595 -7.59 20.52 -16.08
C LEU A 595 -6.39 21.43 -16.21
N GLY A 596 -5.22 21.00 -15.73
CA GLY A 596 -3.98 21.73 -16.04
C GLY A 596 -3.61 21.52 -17.51
N PRO A 597 -2.90 22.45 -18.19
CA PRO A 597 -2.58 22.36 -19.63
C PRO A 597 -1.90 21.06 -20.07
N ARG A 598 -1.20 20.37 -19.16
CA ARG A 598 -0.69 19.02 -19.39
C ARG A 598 -1.81 17.99 -19.58
N ILE A 599 -2.82 17.99 -18.71
CA ILE A 599 -3.94 17.04 -18.76
C ILE A 599 -4.89 17.35 -19.92
N GLU A 600 -5.12 18.63 -20.24
CA GLU A 600 -5.87 19.04 -21.44
C GLU A 600 -5.24 18.45 -22.71
N ASN A 601 -3.92 18.60 -22.86
CA ASN A 601 -3.13 18.06 -23.98
C ASN A 601 -3.10 16.51 -23.99
N ASP A 602 -2.95 15.88 -22.81
CA ASP A 602 -3.01 14.42 -22.66
C ASP A 602 -4.41 13.85 -22.96
N TYR A 603 -5.49 14.64 -22.79
CA TYR A 603 -6.86 14.26 -23.18
C TYR A 603 -7.08 14.41 -24.69
N ALA A 604 -6.71 15.55 -25.28
CA ALA A 604 -6.87 15.84 -26.70
C ALA A 604 -6.25 14.74 -27.60
N LYS A 605 -4.99 14.39 -27.32
CA LYS A 605 -4.25 13.33 -28.03
C LYS A 605 -4.97 11.98 -28.01
N ARG A 606 -5.57 11.63 -26.88
CA ARG A 606 -6.31 10.37 -26.72
C ARG A 606 -7.60 10.37 -27.52
N LEU A 607 -8.35 11.47 -27.56
CA LEU A 607 -9.58 11.54 -28.38
C LEU A 607 -9.29 11.37 -29.88
N THR A 608 -8.28 12.06 -30.42
CA THR A 608 -7.92 11.91 -31.85
C THR A 608 -7.35 10.51 -32.13
N LYS A 609 -6.50 9.97 -31.26
CA LYS A 609 -5.90 8.64 -31.45
C LYS A 609 -6.92 7.51 -31.33
N ASP A 610 -7.73 7.52 -30.28
CA ASP A 610 -8.54 6.38 -29.87
C ASP A 610 -9.94 6.42 -30.52
N TYR A 611 -10.44 7.59 -30.96
CA TYR A 611 -11.77 7.74 -31.61
C TYR A 611 -11.76 8.51 -32.96
N GLY A 612 -10.61 9.00 -33.42
CA GLY A 612 -10.47 9.63 -34.74
C GLY A 612 -10.97 11.08 -34.85
N TRP A 613 -11.32 11.73 -33.74
CA TRP A 613 -11.97 13.05 -33.77
C TRP A 613 -11.00 14.23 -33.94
N THR A 614 -11.49 15.25 -34.64
CA THR A 614 -10.84 16.55 -34.91
C THR A 614 -11.88 17.67 -34.82
N LEU A 615 -11.47 18.94 -34.79
CA LEU A 615 -12.42 20.06 -34.66
C LEU A 615 -13.40 20.14 -35.84
N ASP A 616 -12.93 19.89 -37.06
CA ASP A 616 -13.72 19.90 -38.31
C ASP A 616 -14.73 18.74 -38.39
N SER A 617 -14.66 17.77 -37.47
CA SER A 617 -15.66 16.68 -37.36
C SER A 617 -17.03 17.20 -36.88
N PHE A 618 -17.08 18.43 -36.37
CA PHE A 618 -18.23 19.03 -35.70
C PHE A 618 -18.60 20.37 -36.33
N VAL A 619 -19.90 20.67 -36.35
CA VAL A 619 -20.39 22.05 -36.53
C VAL A 619 -21.33 22.42 -35.39
N ILE A 620 -21.50 23.72 -35.16
CA ILE A 620 -22.49 24.24 -34.22
C ILE A 620 -23.89 23.94 -34.78
N ALA A 621 -24.77 23.43 -33.91
CA ALA A 621 -26.12 22.92 -34.23
C ALA A 621 -27.15 24.02 -34.52
#